data_AF-A0A0F2J8A4-F1
#
_entry.id   AF-A0A0F2J8A4-F1
#
_cell.length_a   1.000
_cell.length_b   1.000
_cell.length_c   1.000
_cell.angle_alpha   90.00
_cell.angle_beta   90.00
_cell.angle_gamma   90.00
#
_symmetry.space_group_name_H-M   'P 1'
#
loop_
_entity.id
_entity.type
_entity.pdbx_description
1 polymer ?
#
loop_
_entity_poly.entity_id
_entity_poly.type
_entity_poly.pdbx_seq_one_letter_code
_entity_poly.pdbx_strand_id
1 'polypeptide(L)' 'MFWPDAQTYLTNFYDHLIPPTSAHHASMLQDIQSGRRTEIEALNGAVVKLAHHSGVAVPVNEVIVSMVKAKESFSLRH' A
#
# COMPACT_ATOMS: atom_id res chain seq x y z
N MET A 1 10.51 -2.84 18.29
CA MET A 1 10.05 -1.87 17.26
C MET A 1 11.10 -0.76 17.22
N PHE A 2 11.64 -0.40 16.04
CA PHE A 2 12.77 0.54 15.94
C PHE A 2 12.38 2.02 16.17
N TRP A 3 11.08 2.32 16.21
CA TRP A 3 10.54 3.66 16.43
C TRP A 3 9.64 3.66 17.68
N PRO A 4 9.78 4.66 18.57
CA PRO A 4 9.04 4.73 19.82
C PRO A 4 7.54 5.03 19.62
N ASP A 5 7.18 5.69 18.51
CA ASP A 5 5.81 6.09 18.18
C ASP A 5 5.66 6.36 16.67
N ALA A 6 4.41 6.60 16.23
CA ALA A 6 4.09 6.86 14.84
C ALA A 6 4.69 8.18 14.31
N GLN A 7 4.72 9.23 15.14
CA GLN A 7 5.26 10.53 14.74
C GLN A 7 6.76 10.44 14.46
N THR A 8 7.50 9.73 15.31
CA THR A 8 8.93 9.49 15.12
C THR A 8 9.22 8.69 13.84
N TYR A 9 8.38 7.70 13.52
CA TYR A 9 8.46 7.00 12.25
C TYR A 9 8.20 7.93 11.06
N LEU A 10 7.14 8.75 11.12
CA LEU A 10 6.76 9.64 10.03
C LEU A 10 7.85 10.69 9.74
N THR A 11 8.43 11.30 10.77
CA THR A 11 9.57 12.22 10.61
C THR A 11 10.72 11.55 9.87
N ASN A 12 11.17 10.38 10.32
CA ASN A 12 12.24 9.65 9.64
C ASN A 12 11.85 9.21 8.21
N PHE A 13 10.59 8.81 8.01
CA PHE A 13 10.09 8.41 6.70
C PHE A 13 10.18 9.55 5.68
N TYR A 14 9.70 10.75 6.05
CA TYR A 14 9.71 11.91 5.17
C TYR A 14 11.10 12.54 5.02
N ASP A 15 11.90 12.60 6.08
CA ASP A 15 13.19 13.28 6.05
C ASP A 15 14.31 12.42 5.43
N HIS A 16 14.20 11.10 5.51
CA HIS A 16 15.31 10.20 5.14
C HIS A 16 14.93 9.07 4.19
N LEU A 17 13.71 8.50 4.26
CA LEU A 17 13.35 7.34 3.43
C LEU A 17 12.77 7.73 2.07
N ILE A 18 11.95 8.79 2.03
CA ILE A 18 11.35 9.30 0.78
C ILE A 18 12.35 10.01 -0.14
N PRO A 19 13.20 10.96 0.30
CA PRO A 19 14.05 11.74 -0.61
C PRO A 19 14.92 10.90 -1.56
N PRO A 20 15.64 9.85 -1.11
CA PRO A 20 16.44 9.03 -2.02
C PRO A 20 15.58 8.15 -2.94
N THR A 21 14.32 7.89 -2.60
CA THR A 21 13.40 7.05 -3.38
C THR A 21 12.37 7.86 -4.18
N SER A 22 12.47 9.19 -4.18
CA SER A 22 11.48 10.09 -4.78
C SER A 22 11.24 9.87 -6.28
N ALA A 23 12.26 9.45 -7.02
CA ALA A 23 12.17 9.12 -8.45
C ALA A 23 11.82 7.65 -8.72
N HIS A 24 11.71 6.80 -7.69
CA HIS A 24 11.43 5.38 -7.88
C HIS A 24 9.95 5.15 -8.19
N HIS A 25 9.69 4.40 -9.25
CA HIS A 25 8.34 3.93 -9.57
C HIS A 25 8.05 2.63 -8.81
N ALA A 26 7.00 2.64 -7.99
CA ALA A 26 6.55 1.46 -7.25
C ALA A 26 6.21 0.28 -8.18
N SER A 27 6.52 -0.95 -7.78
CA SER A 27 6.26 -2.17 -8.57
C SER A 27 4.79 -2.31 -8.97
N MET A 28 3.86 -2.08 -8.02
CA MET A 28 2.42 -2.16 -8.31
C MET A 28 1.95 -1.17 -9.38
N LEU A 29 2.60 0.00 -9.51
CA LEU A 29 2.30 0.93 -10.61
C LEU A 29 2.71 0.31 -11.96
N GLN A 30 3.88 -0.32 -12.02
CA GLN A 30 4.36 -0.99 -13.23
C GLN A 30 3.47 -2.17 -13.61
N ASP A 31 2.95 -2.92 -12.63
CA ASP A 31 1.99 -3.99 -12.87
C ASP A 31 0.68 -3.45 -13.46
N ILE A 32 0.12 -2.38 -12.90
CA ILE A 32 -1.09 -1.72 -13.44
C ILE A 32 -0.87 -1.26 -14.89
N GLN A 33 0.29 -0.66 -15.18
CA GLN A 33 0.66 -0.18 -16.51
C GLN A 33 0.86 -1.32 -17.51
N SER A 34 1.32 -2.48 -17.03
CA SER A 34 1.56 -3.66 -17.86
C SER A 34 0.36 -4.60 -17.94
N GLY A 35 -0.80 -4.23 -17.38
CA GLY A 35 -1.98 -5.11 -17.33
C GLY A 35 -1.75 -6.39 -16.52
N ARG A 36 -0.90 -6.36 -15.49
CA ARG A 36 -0.66 -7.48 -14.57
C ARG A 36 -1.41 -7.28 -13.26
N ARG A 37 -1.61 -8.39 -12.54
CA ARG A 37 -2.06 -8.35 -11.14
C ARG A 37 -0.97 -7.76 -10.26
N THR A 38 -1.36 -6.92 -9.31
CA THR A 38 -0.50 -6.31 -8.31
C THR A 38 -0.42 -7.18 -7.04
N GLU A 39 0.45 -6.79 -6.13
CA GLU A 39 0.62 -7.42 -4.81
C GLU A 39 -0.33 -6.83 -3.73
N ILE A 40 -1.37 -6.08 -4.12
CA ILE A 40 -2.25 -5.35 -3.18
C ILE A 40 -2.86 -6.23 -2.08
N GLU A 41 -3.23 -7.46 -2.42
CA GLU A 41 -3.81 -8.43 -1.47
C GLU A 41 -2.77 -8.91 -0.45
N ALA A 42 -1.53 -9.09 -0.88
CA ALA A 42 -0.45 -9.56 -0.02
C ALA A 42 0.07 -8.45 0.91
N LEU A 43 -0.04 -7.18 0.48
CA LEU A 43 0.39 -6.00 1.24
C LEU A 43 -0.76 -5.43 2.08
N ASN A 44 -1.50 -4.46 1.55
CA ASN A 44 -2.58 -3.78 2.28
C ASN A 44 -3.74 -4.74 2.59
N GLY A 45 -4.03 -5.71 1.73
CA GLY A 45 -5.05 -6.74 1.97
C GLY A 45 -4.73 -7.60 3.19
N ALA A 46 -3.46 -7.93 3.42
CA ALA A 46 -3.03 -8.66 4.61
C ALA A 46 -3.25 -7.83 5.89
N VAL A 47 -3.00 -6.52 5.84
CA VAL A 47 -3.29 -5.60 6.95
C VAL A 47 -4.79 -5.57 7.26
N VAL A 48 -5.64 -5.42 6.23
CA VAL A 48 -7.11 -5.45 6.40
C VAL A 48 -7.56 -6.77 7.03
N LYS A 49 -7.06 -7.89 6.51
CA LYS A 49 -7.39 -9.22 7.05
C LYS A 49 -7.01 -9.32 8.53
N LEU A 50 -5.78 -8.98 8.91
CA LEU A 50 -5.32 -9.03 10.30
C LEU A 50 -6.14 -8.09 11.21
N ALA A 51 -6.46 -6.90 10.72
CA ALA A 51 -7.25 -5.91 11.45
C ALA A 51 -8.66 -6.43 11.75
N HIS A 52 -9.32 -7.06 10.77
CA HIS A 52 -10.63 -7.69 10.96
C HIS A 52 -10.60 -8.81 12.00
N HIS A 53 -9.58 -9.67 11.98
CA HIS A 53 -9.42 -10.73 13.00
C HIS A 53 -9.19 -10.17 14.40
N SER A 54 -8.62 -8.95 14.50
CA SER A 54 -8.25 -8.32 15.76
C SER A 54 -9.27 -7.26 16.23
N GLY A 55 -10.35 -7.02 15.49
CA GLY A 55 -11.34 -5.98 15.79
C GLY A 55 -10.79 -4.55 15.68
N VAL A 56 -9.70 -4.33 14.92
CA VAL A 56 -9.09 -3.02 14.73
C VAL A 56 -9.60 -2.39 13.43
N ALA A 57 -10.04 -1.13 13.49
CA ALA A 57 -10.45 -0.40 12.30
C ALA A 57 -9.24 0.09 11.50
N VAL A 58 -9.20 -0.20 10.19
CA VAL A 58 -8.15 0.26 9.27
C VAL A 58 -8.74 0.89 7.99
N PRO A 59 -9.64 1.88 8.13
CA PRO A 59 -10.48 2.37 7.02
C PRO A 59 -9.67 2.85 5.80
N VAL A 60 -8.49 3.43 6.02
CA VAL A 60 -7.61 3.87 4.93
C VAL A 60 -7.08 2.70 4.12
N ASN A 61 -6.66 1.60 4.76
CA ASN A 61 -6.22 0.41 4.04
C ASN A 61 -7.36 -0.24 3.25
N GLU A 62 -8.58 -0.28 3.82
CA GLU A 62 -9.76 -0.83 3.14
C GLU A 62 -10.09 -0.05 1.86
N VAL A 63 -10.01 1.28 1.92
CA VAL A 63 -10.21 2.15 0.75
C VAL A 63 -9.11 1.92 -0.30
N ILE A 64 -7.83 1.90 0.11
CA ILE A 64 -6.70 1.69 -0.81
C ILE A 64 -6.83 0.34 -1.52
N VAL A 65 -7.13 -0.74 -0.79
CA VAL A 65 -7.32 -2.08 -1.38
C VAL A 65 -8.45 -2.06 -2.40
N SER A 66 -9.57 -1.41 -2.06
CA SER A 66 -10.73 -1.33 -2.95
C SER A 66 -10.43 -0.54 -4.23
N MET A 67 -9.73 0.60 -4.11
CA MET A 67 -9.34 1.44 -5.25
C MET A 67 -8.36 0.74 -6.19
N VAL A 68 -7.34 0.06 -5.65
CA VAL A 68 -6.35 -0.65 -6.47
C VAL A 68 -7.00 -1.85 -7.16
N LYS A 69 -7.84 -2.63 -6.48
CA LYS A 69 -8.62 -3.71 -7.12
C LYS A 69 -9.51 -3.21 -8.24
N ALA A 70 -10.18 -2.07 -8.04
CA ALA A 70 -10.96 -1.45 -9.09
C ALA A 70 -10.08 -1.09 -10.29
N LYS A 71 -8.92 -0.46 -10.06
CA LYS A 71 -7.96 -0.12 -11.12
C LYS A 71 -7.42 -1.34 -11.86
N GLU A 72 -7.03 -2.40 -11.14
CA GLU A 72 -6.63 -3.69 -11.74
C GLU A 72 -7.73 -4.26 -12.64
N SER A 73 -8.98 -4.20 -12.19
CA SER A 73 -10.11 -4.72 -12.97
C SER A 73 -10.33 -3.97 -14.29
N PHE A 74 -9.95 -2.70 -14.38
CA PHE A 74 -9.97 -1.95 -15.64
C PHE A 74 -8.76 -2.26 -16.51
N SER A 75 -7.56 -2.39 -15.92
CA SER A 75 -6.33 -2.69 -16.67
C SER A 75 -6.30 -4.11 -17.25
N LEU A 76 -6.88 -5.11 -16.57
CA LEU A 76 -6.90 -6.52 -17.00
C LEU A 76 -7.96 -6.83 -18.08
N ARG A 77 -8.84 -5.87 -18.41
CA ARG A 77 -9.92 -6.04 -19.41
C ARG A 77 -9.50 -5.61 -20.83
N HIS A 78 -8.29 -5.10 -20.99
CA HIS A 78 -7.68 -4.74 -22.27
C HIS A 78 -6.73 -5.83 -22.72
#